data_AF-A0A286GPK7-F1
#
_entry.id   AF-A0A286GPK7-F1
#
_cell.length_a   1.000
_cell.length_b   1.000
_cell.length_c   1.000
_cell.angle_alpha   90.00
_cell.angle_beta   90.00
_cell.angle_gamma   90.00
#
_symmetry.space_group_name_H-M   'P 1'
#
loop_
_entity.id
_entity.type
_entity.pdbx_description
1 polymer ?
#
loop_
_entity_poly.entity_id
_entity_poly.type
_entity_poly.pdbx_seq_one_letter_code
_entity_poly.pdbx_strand_id
1 'polypeptide(L)'
;MPTQTEIDNALNRLPQYNNGSNDSVGIPLGGGFHPGGFISALGDVATIGAATGDKYTLVVDLHSQTITLRDTAQTAATTATTQADRAQTEADRAQAQADRATAEADRAEAAAASVDGSTVPDPAPANAGLVARSNGAVVEWDHVRPVVVDSVTSNTTLEAGRAYRIVAPDAVTLTLPLFPAAGDSIRILDGESISETVAHTVDRNGKSIMGLAENLILDVAGIDVTIWYNGTEWRLF
;
A
#
# COMPACT_ATOMS: atom_id res chain seq x y z
N MET A 1 22.87 -86.87 0.78
CA MET A 1 22.39 -86.25 -0.49
C MET A 1 20.88 -86.19 -0.42
N PRO A 2 20.25 -85.11 -0.87
CA PRO A 2 18.80 -84.99 -0.89
C PRO A 2 18.21 -86.08 -1.79
N THR A 3 17.07 -86.61 -1.40
CA THR A 3 16.32 -87.58 -2.21
C THR A 3 15.68 -86.89 -3.42
N GLN A 4 15.44 -87.63 -4.51
CA GLN A 4 14.83 -87.07 -5.73
C GLN A 4 13.48 -86.39 -5.42
N THR A 5 12.72 -86.92 -4.47
CA THR A 5 11.46 -86.34 -3.98
C THR A 5 11.65 -84.97 -3.31
N GLU A 6 12.75 -84.74 -2.60
CA GLU A 6 13.07 -83.45 -1.98
C GLU A 6 13.47 -82.41 -3.03
N ILE A 7 14.17 -82.84 -4.10
CA ILE A 7 14.54 -81.99 -5.24
C ILE A 7 13.29 -81.57 -6.03
N ASP A 8 12.38 -82.51 -6.30
CA ASP A 8 11.16 -82.25 -7.06
C ASP A 8 10.19 -81.34 -6.28
N ASN A 9 10.12 -81.49 -4.95
CA ASN A 9 9.33 -80.61 -4.09
C ASN A 9 9.90 -79.17 -4.01
N ALA A 10 11.23 -79.02 -3.99
CA ALA A 10 11.88 -77.71 -4.02
C ALA A 10 11.64 -76.99 -5.37
N LEU A 11 11.71 -77.74 -6.48
CA LEU A 11 11.40 -77.23 -7.82
C LEU A 11 9.95 -76.76 -7.97
N ASN A 12 9.00 -77.44 -7.34
CA ASN A 12 7.58 -77.10 -7.44
C ASN A 12 7.17 -75.87 -6.61
N ARG A 13 8.01 -75.45 -5.64
CA ARG A 13 7.77 -74.27 -4.78
C ARG A 13 8.36 -72.97 -5.34
N LEU A 14 9.38 -73.06 -6.20
CA LEU A 14 10.06 -71.92 -6.83
C LEU A 14 9.12 -70.93 -7.58
N PRO A 15 8.07 -71.36 -8.30
CA PRO A 15 7.15 -70.44 -8.97
C PRO A 15 6.30 -69.59 -8.01
N GLN A 16 5.98 -70.10 -6.82
CA GLN A 16 5.17 -69.38 -5.82
C GLN A 16 5.94 -68.20 -5.22
N TYR A 17 7.26 -68.34 -5.09
CA TYR A 17 8.16 -67.26 -4.65
C TYR A 17 8.42 -66.22 -5.75
N ASN A 18 8.45 -66.64 -7.02
CA ASN A 18 8.79 -65.77 -8.13
C ASN A 18 7.60 -64.92 -8.64
N ASN A 19 6.35 -65.34 -8.36
CA ASN A 19 5.16 -64.66 -8.86
C ASN A 19 4.47 -63.71 -7.84
N GLY A 20 5.13 -63.37 -6.73
CA GLY A 20 4.62 -62.40 -5.77
C GLY A 20 3.23 -62.71 -5.19
N SER A 21 2.78 -63.97 -5.24
CA SER A 21 1.54 -64.39 -4.59
C SER A 21 1.78 -64.44 -3.08
N ASN A 22 1.71 -63.26 -2.46
CA ASN A 22 1.33 -63.12 -1.07
C ASN A 22 0.01 -63.89 -0.91
N ASP A 23 0.11 -65.13 -0.41
CA ASP A 23 -1.07 -65.80 0.13
C ASP A 23 -1.62 -64.90 1.23
N SER A 24 -2.85 -64.48 1.01
CA SER A 24 -3.51 -63.36 1.66
C SER A 24 -4.11 -63.86 2.96
N VAL A 25 -3.26 -64.13 3.95
CA VAL A 25 -3.71 -64.20 5.34
C VAL A 25 -3.38 -62.85 5.98
N GLY A 26 -4.43 -62.03 6.05
CA GLY A 26 -4.46 -60.61 6.46
C GLY A 26 -3.28 -60.06 7.24
N ILE A 27 -2.63 -59.04 6.66
CA ILE A 27 -1.76 -58.14 7.42
C ILE A 27 -2.52 -56.82 7.60
N PRO A 28 -2.91 -56.43 8.82
CA PRO A 28 -3.28 -55.05 9.07
C PRO A 28 -2.04 -54.18 8.87
N LEU A 29 -2.28 -52.99 8.34
CA LEU A 29 -1.28 -51.98 8.01
C LEU A 29 -0.27 -51.78 9.16
N GLY A 30 1.00 -52.10 8.89
CA GLY A 30 2.12 -51.91 9.80
C GLY A 30 2.89 -53.19 10.08
N GLY A 31 3.88 -53.53 9.25
CA GLY A 31 4.75 -54.68 9.50
C GLY A 31 5.93 -54.69 8.55
N GLY A 32 7.15 -54.63 9.12
CA GLY A 32 8.40 -54.61 8.38
C GLY A 32 8.59 -55.83 7.49
N PHE A 33 9.44 -55.64 6.47
CA PHE A 33 9.93 -56.67 5.57
C PHE A 33 10.42 -57.89 6.37
N HIS A 34 9.68 -58.99 6.39
CA HIS A 34 10.05 -60.19 7.14
C HIS A 34 11.11 -60.99 6.34
N PRO A 35 12.36 -61.10 6.83
CA PRO A 35 13.44 -61.79 6.09
C PRO A 35 13.25 -63.32 6.02
N GLY A 36 12.29 -63.88 6.77
CA GLY A 36 12.13 -65.33 6.93
C GLY A 36 11.67 -66.08 5.67
N GLY A 37 10.91 -65.45 4.77
CA GLY A 37 10.43 -66.10 3.54
C GLY A 37 11.52 -66.27 2.48
N PHE A 38 12.47 -65.34 2.41
CA PHE A 38 13.59 -65.36 1.45
C PHE A 38 14.70 -66.33 1.86
N ILE A 39 14.91 -66.53 3.17
CA ILE A 39 15.94 -67.46 3.68
C ILE A 39 15.58 -68.92 3.35
N SER A 40 14.29 -69.29 3.39
CA SER A 40 13.86 -70.65 3.00
C SER A 40 14.04 -70.92 1.50
N ALA A 41 13.86 -69.93 0.63
CA ALA A 41 14.09 -70.08 -0.81
C ALA A 41 15.58 -70.25 -1.15
N LEU A 42 16.48 -69.58 -0.41
CA LEU A 42 17.94 -69.73 -0.56
C LEU A 42 18.43 -71.11 -0.11
N GLY A 43 17.84 -71.68 0.96
CA GLY A 43 18.13 -73.04 1.42
C GLY A 43 17.75 -74.12 0.40
N ASP A 44 16.59 -73.96 -0.25
CA ASP A 44 16.10 -74.90 -1.27
C ASP A 44 16.93 -74.82 -2.57
N VAL A 45 17.42 -73.64 -2.95
CA VAL A 45 18.28 -73.44 -4.14
C VAL A 45 19.70 -74.00 -3.94
N ALA A 46 20.27 -73.86 -2.74
CA ALA A 46 21.58 -74.46 -2.42
C ALA A 46 21.56 -76.00 -2.50
N THR A 47 20.41 -76.61 -2.20
CA THR A 47 20.20 -78.06 -2.25
C THR A 47 20.18 -78.59 -3.70
N ILE A 48 19.76 -77.78 -4.67
CA ILE A 48 19.73 -78.13 -6.11
C ILE A 48 21.09 -77.89 -6.79
N GLY A 49 21.85 -76.87 -6.37
CA GLY A 49 23.17 -76.55 -6.93
C GLY A 49 24.21 -77.67 -6.83
N ALA A 50 24.07 -78.54 -5.81
CA ALA A 50 24.95 -79.70 -5.63
C ALA A 50 24.82 -80.77 -6.74
N ALA A 51 23.77 -80.73 -7.58
CA ALA A 51 23.53 -81.72 -8.64
C ALA A 51 23.99 -81.28 -10.05
N THR A 52 24.29 -79.99 -10.28
CA THR A 52 24.62 -79.46 -11.63
C THR A 52 25.77 -78.44 -11.72
N GLY A 53 26.46 -78.15 -10.62
CA GLY A 53 27.83 -77.61 -10.58
C GLY A 53 28.04 -76.16 -11.08
N ASP A 54 27.90 -75.93 -12.39
CA ASP A 54 28.40 -74.70 -13.05
C ASP A 54 27.28 -73.77 -13.56
N LYS A 55 26.11 -74.31 -13.90
CA LYS A 55 25.01 -73.51 -14.47
C LYS A 55 24.20 -72.76 -13.42
N TYR A 56 24.10 -73.30 -12.20
CA TYR A 56 23.32 -72.71 -11.11
C TYR A 56 24.03 -71.55 -10.42
N THR A 57 25.35 -71.64 -10.23
CA THR A 57 26.20 -70.56 -9.71
C THR A 57 26.14 -69.33 -10.61
N LEU A 58 26.24 -69.50 -11.93
CA LEU A 58 26.10 -68.42 -12.90
C LEU A 58 24.73 -67.70 -12.81
N VAL A 59 23.65 -68.46 -12.62
CA VAL A 59 22.29 -67.90 -12.51
C VAL A 59 22.11 -67.11 -11.22
N VAL A 60 22.65 -67.59 -10.10
CA VAL A 60 22.59 -66.89 -8.79
C VAL A 60 23.42 -65.60 -8.81
N ASP A 61 24.62 -65.62 -9.40
CA ASP A 61 25.46 -64.44 -9.55
C ASP A 61 24.81 -63.39 -10.46
N LEU A 62 24.25 -63.80 -11.60
CA LEU A 62 23.54 -62.91 -12.51
C LEU A 62 22.29 -62.30 -11.86
N HIS A 63 21.54 -63.07 -11.07
CA HIS A 63 20.38 -62.58 -10.35
C HIS A 63 20.76 -61.54 -9.29
N SER A 64 21.83 -61.80 -8.54
CA SER A 64 22.36 -60.86 -7.54
C SER A 64 22.83 -59.55 -8.17
N GLN A 65 23.56 -59.62 -9.29
CA GLN A 65 23.94 -58.42 -10.06
C GLN A 65 22.72 -57.64 -10.57
N THR A 66 21.68 -58.35 -11.05
CA THR A 66 20.44 -57.74 -11.54
C THR A 66 19.65 -57.03 -10.43
N ILE A 67 19.70 -57.54 -9.19
CA ILE A 67 19.11 -56.87 -8.02
C ILE A 67 19.90 -55.59 -7.70
N THR A 68 21.22 -55.67 -7.59
CA THR A 68 22.07 -54.50 -7.30
C THR A 68 21.89 -53.38 -8.33
N LEU A 69 21.78 -53.73 -9.61
CA LEU A 69 21.51 -52.76 -10.68
C LEU A 69 20.12 -52.12 -10.55
N ARG A 70 19.09 -52.90 -10.19
CA ARG A 70 17.73 -52.37 -9.95
C ARG A 70 17.70 -51.42 -8.76
N ASP A 71 18.31 -51.78 -7.63
CA ASP A 71 18.34 -50.94 -6.44
C ASP A 71 19.12 -49.63 -6.68
N THR A 72 20.22 -49.71 -7.43
CA THR A 72 21.01 -48.55 -7.83
C THR A 72 20.20 -47.64 -8.76
N ALA A 73 19.49 -48.22 -9.74
CA ALA A 73 18.64 -47.46 -10.65
C ALA A 73 17.44 -46.81 -9.93
N GLN A 74 16.82 -47.50 -8.98
CA GLN A 74 15.73 -46.97 -8.18
C GLN A 74 16.19 -45.85 -7.24
N THR A 75 17.38 -45.99 -6.64
CA THR A 75 18.00 -44.94 -5.83
C THR A 75 18.33 -43.71 -6.67
N ALA A 76 18.88 -43.90 -7.87
CA ALA A 76 19.16 -42.83 -8.82
C ALA A 76 17.87 -42.11 -9.26
N ALA A 77 16.80 -42.86 -9.54
CA ALA A 77 15.50 -42.30 -9.91
C ALA A 77 14.91 -41.44 -8.78
N THR A 78 14.89 -41.94 -7.55
CA THR A 78 14.41 -41.17 -6.38
C THR A 78 15.24 -39.90 -6.16
N THR A 79 16.55 -39.99 -6.35
CA THR A 79 17.47 -38.84 -6.24
C THR A 79 17.16 -37.79 -7.31
N ALA A 80 16.95 -38.22 -8.56
CA ALA A 80 16.60 -37.33 -9.66
C ALA A 80 15.25 -36.62 -9.43
N THR A 81 14.22 -37.35 -8.96
CA THR A 81 12.93 -36.75 -8.59
C THR A 81 13.11 -35.70 -7.49
N THR A 82 13.86 -36.03 -6.43
CA THR A 82 14.10 -35.09 -5.33
C THR A 82 14.86 -33.84 -5.79
N GLN A 83 15.79 -33.99 -6.73
CA GLN A 83 16.50 -32.85 -7.32
C GLN A 83 15.58 -31.99 -8.18
N ALA A 84 14.68 -32.60 -8.95
CA ALA A 84 13.67 -31.88 -9.74
C ALA A 84 12.71 -31.08 -8.84
N ASP A 85 12.24 -31.67 -7.74
CA ASP A 85 11.37 -30.99 -6.78
C ASP A 85 12.06 -29.78 -6.12
N ARG A 86 13.35 -29.92 -5.78
CA ARG A 86 14.15 -28.82 -5.24
C ARG A 86 14.32 -27.70 -6.25
N ALA A 87 14.65 -28.04 -7.51
CA ALA A 87 14.79 -27.06 -8.58
C ALA A 87 13.48 -26.31 -8.84
N GLN A 88 12.34 -27.01 -8.82
CA GLN A 88 11.03 -26.37 -8.94
C GLN A 88 10.75 -25.41 -7.79
N THR A 89 11.03 -25.83 -6.56
CA THR A 89 10.85 -24.97 -5.38
C THR A 89 11.73 -23.71 -5.45
N GLU A 90 12.95 -23.83 -5.98
CA GLU A 90 13.84 -22.68 -6.20
C GLU A 90 13.32 -21.74 -7.28
N ALA A 91 12.78 -22.28 -8.39
CA ALA A 91 12.14 -21.49 -9.44
C ALA A 91 10.93 -20.70 -8.91
N ASP A 92 10.06 -21.35 -8.11
CA ASP A 92 8.89 -20.69 -7.52
C ASP A 92 9.30 -19.56 -6.55
N ARG A 93 10.38 -19.77 -5.78
CA ARG A 93 10.94 -18.72 -4.91
C ARG A 93 11.51 -17.55 -5.70
N ALA A 94 12.21 -17.82 -6.80
CA ALA A 94 12.75 -16.78 -7.67
C ALA A 94 11.63 -15.96 -8.32
N GLN A 95 10.55 -16.61 -8.77
CA GLN A 95 9.38 -15.92 -9.31
C GLN A 95 8.72 -15.04 -8.24
N ALA A 96 8.51 -15.56 -7.03
CA ALA A 96 7.93 -14.77 -5.94
C ALA A 96 8.81 -13.57 -5.55
N GLN A 97 10.15 -13.67 -5.66
CA GLN A 97 11.05 -12.54 -5.47
C GLN A 97 10.92 -11.50 -6.59
N ALA A 98 10.79 -11.93 -7.84
CA ALA A 98 10.57 -11.04 -8.97
C ALA A 98 9.24 -10.27 -8.83
N ASP A 99 8.14 -10.96 -8.50
CA ASP A 99 6.83 -10.34 -8.31
C ASP A 99 6.84 -9.30 -7.18
N ARG A 100 7.57 -9.58 -6.10
CA ARG A 100 7.75 -8.61 -5.00
C ARG A 100 8.54 -7.37 -5.43
N ALA A 101 9.60 -7.56 -6.21
CA ALA A 101 10.41 -6.46 -6.73
C ALA A 101 9.60 -5.56 -7.67
N THR A 102 8.77 -6.15 -8.55
CA THR A 102 7.84 -5.38 -9.40
C THR A 102 6.84 -4.59 -8.57
N ALA A 103 6.20 -5.20 -7.58
CA ALA A 103 5.25 -4.49 -6.72
C ALA A 103 5.90 -3.37 -5.89
N GLU A 104 7.17 -3.52 -5.51
CA GLU A 104 7.93 -2.46 -4.84
C GLU A 104 8.28 -1.31 -5.79
N ALA A 105 8.64 -1.62 -7.04
CA ALA A 105 8.87 -0.61 -8.08
C ALA A 105 7.59 0.18 -8.37
N ASP A 106 6.45 -0.49 -8.55
CA ASP A 106 5.16 0.16 -8.80
C ASP A 106 4.76 1.09 -7.63
N ARG A 107 5.00 0.65 -6.38
CA ARG A 107 4.75 1.49 -5.19
C ARG A 107 5.68 2.71 -5.15
N ALA A 108 6.94 2.55 -5.51
CA ALA A 108 7.90 3.64 -5.55
C ALA A 108 7.52 4.67 -6.63
N GLU A 109 7.09 4.21 -7.81
CA GLU A 109 6.60 5.07 -8.88
C GLU A 109 5.33 5.83 -8.47
N ALA A 110 4.36 5.15 -7.85
CA ALA A 110 3.16 5.81 -7.32
C ALA A 110 3.49 6.85 -6.24
N ALA A 111 4.44 6.57 -5.36
CA ALA A 111 4.89 7.51 -4.34
C ALA A 111 5.58 8.74 -4.97
N ALA A 112 6.41 8.54 -6.00
CA ALA A 112 7.07 9.62 -6.72
C ALA A 112 6.05 10.51 -7.47
N ALA A 113 5.08 9.91 -8.15
CA ALA A 113 4.01 10.63 -8.84
C ALA A 113 3.13 11.45 -7.88
N SER A 114 2.91 10.95 -6.65
CA SER A 114 2.18 11.70 -5.60
C SER A 114 2.90 12.98 -5.18
N VAL A 115 4.22 13.05 -5.34
CA VAL A 115 5.03 14.23 -5.00
C VAL A 115 5.10 15.20 -6.18
N ASP A 116 5.28 14.69 -7.40
CA ASP A 116 5.34 15.50 -8.64
C ASP A 116 4.04 16.25 -8.94
N GLY A 117 2.88 15.71 -8.52
CA GLY A 117 1.58 16.36 -8.61
C GLY A 117 1.26 17.36 -7.49
N SER A 118 2.14 17.51 -6.49
CA SER A 118 1.91 18.43 -5.37
C SER A 118 2.01 19.87 -5.84
N THR A 119 0.90 20.62 -5.77
CA THR A 119 0.92 22.07 -6.00
C THR A 119 1.51 22.83 -4.80
N VAL A 120 1.72 22.17 -3.66
CA VAL A 120 2.31 22.78 -2.46
C VAL A 120 3.80 22.95 -2.70
N PRO A 121 4.34 24.19 -2.67
CA PRO A 121 5.76 24.42 -2.87
C PRO A 121 6.59 23.80 -1.73
N ASP A 122 7.81 23.37 -2.03
CA ASP A 122 8.68 22.74 -1.04
C ASP A 122 8.93 23.64 0.20
N PRO A 123 8.90 23.10 1.42
CA PRO A 123 9.33 23.82 2.60
C PRO A 123 10.85 24.12 2.50
N ALA A 124 11.24 25.37 2.76
CA ALA A 124 12.60 25.88 2.62
C ALA A 124 12.90 26.85 3.77
N PRO A 125 14.17 27.07 4.18
CA PRO A 125 14.46 28.00 5.28
C PRO A 125 13.85 29.41 5.11
N ALA A 126 13.70 29.86 3.85
CA ALA A 126 13.07 31.13 3.50
C ALA A 126 11.56 31.21 3.81
N ASN A 127 10.87 30.08 4.02
CA ASN A 127 9.43 30.03 4.36
C ASN A 127 9.15 29.63 5.82
N ALA A 128 10.16 29.68 6.70
CA ALA A 128 9.96 29.46 8.11
C ALA A 128 8.91 30.43 8.71
N GLY A 129 7.86 29.89 9.33
CA GLY A 129 6.77 30.67 9.92
C GLY A 129 5.65 31.10 8.96
N LEU A 130 5.76 30.75 7.67
CA LEU A 130 4.70 30.95 6.69
C LEU A 130 3.73 29.76 6.67
N VAL A 131 2.52 29.97 6.15
CA VAL A 131 1.53 28.92 5.90
C VAL A 131 1.31 28.78 4.40
N ALA A 132 1.09 27.54 3.95
CA ALA A 132 0.68 27.28 2.58
C ALA A 132 -0.77 27.75 2.39
N ARG A 133 -0.99 28.71 1.51
CA ARG A 133 -2.33 29.21 1.17
C ARG A 133 -2.61 28.95 -0.30
N SER A 134 -3.82 28.43 -0.58
CA SER A 134 -4.33 28.33 -1.94
C SER A 134 -5.09 29.60 -2.29
N ASN A 135 -4.85 30.13 -3.50
CA ASN A 135 -5.65 31.22 -4.09
C ASN A 135 -6.60 30.71 -5.19
N GLY A 136 -6.80 29.39 -5.29
CA GLY A 136 -7.61 28.76 -6.34
C GLY A 136 -6.90 28.50 -7.66
N ALA A 137 -5.71 29.08 -7.89
CA ALA A 137 -4.88 28.82 -9.05
C ALA A 137 -3.53 28.17 -8.67
N VAL A 138 -2.93 28.62 -7.58
CA VAL A 138 -1.66 28.11 -7.04
C VAL A 138 -1.73 27.98 -5.51
N VAL A 139 -0.78 27.22 -4.95
CA VAL A 139 -0.47 27.24 -3.52
C VAL A 139 0.83 27.99 -3.33
N GLU A 140 0.85 28.97 -2.43
CA GLU A 140 2.01 29.78 -2.12
C GLU A 140 2.26 29.84 -0.61
N TRP A 141 3.52 30.02 -0.21
CA TRP A 141 3.88 30.28 1.18
C TRP A 141 3.64 31.75 1.48
N ASP A 142 2.71 32.06 2.39
CA ASP A 142 2.43 33.43 2.81
C ASP A 142 2.22 33.53 4.32
N HIS A 143 2.38 34.72 4.87
CA HIS A 143 2.23 35.01 6.29
C HIS A 143 0.79 34.78 6.73
N VAL A 144 0.54 34.33 7.96
CA VAL A 144 -0.81 34.46 8.54
C VAL A 144 -1.02 35.94 8.87
N ARG A 145 -1.73 36.69 8.02
CA ARG A 145 -2.06 38.09 8.30
C ARG A 145 -3.32 38.13 9.19
N PRO A 146 -3.26 38.67 10.42
CA PRO A 146 -4.48 39.01 11.14
C PRO A 146 -5.20 40.13 10.36
N VAL A 147 -6.50 39.97 10.09
CA VAL A 147 -7.41 40.86 9.32
C VAL A 147 -6.69 41.75 8.30
N VAL A 148 -6.77 41.38 7.01
CA VAL A 148 -6.26 42.23 5.92
C VAL A 148 -6.93 43.60 6.03
N VAL A 149 -6.11 44.63 6.25
CA VAL A 149 -6.52 46.02 6.18
C VAL A 149 -6.20 46.50 4.77
N ASP A 150 -7.21 46.65 3.93
CA ASP A 150 -7.07 47.11 2.56
C ASP A 150 -6.91 48.64 2.54
N SER A 151 -5.85 49.15 1.90
CA SER A 151 -5.64 50.59 1.73
C SER A 151 -6.57 51.15 0.66
N VAL A 152 -7.37 52.16 1.02
CA VAL A 152 -8.33 52.81 0.13
C VAL A 152 -7.77 54.14 -0.37
N THR A 153 -7.53 54.23 -1.67
CA THR A 153 -7.03 55.44 -2.36
C THR A 153 -8.07 56.10 -3.26
N SER A 154 -9.24 55.48 -3.46
CA SER A 154 -10.32 55.96 -4.33
C SER A 154 -11.68 55.39 -3.90
N ASN A 155 -12.76 55.79 -4.57
CA ASN A 155 -14.11 55.26 -4.29
C ASN A 155 -14.11 53.73 -4.36
N THR A 156 -14.60 53.08 -3.30
CA THR A 156 -14.48 51.63 -3.11
C THR A 156 -15.80 51.04 -2.65
N THR A 157 -16.20 49.90 -3.23
CA THR A 157 -17.28 49.07 -2.67
C THR A 157 -16.68 48.16 -1.60
N LEU A 158 -17.23 48.25 -0.39
CA LEU A 158 -16.75 47.50 0.76
C LEU A 158 -17.33 46.08 0.76
N GLU A 159 -16.55 45.13 1.26
CA GLU A 159 -16.91 43.73 1.43
C GLU A 159 -17.03 43.40 2.92
N ALA A 160 -18.00 42.57 3.28
CA ALA A 160 -18.16 42.08 4.64
C ALA A 160 -16.95 41.27 5.11
N GLY A 161 -16.61 41.38 6.40
CA GLY A 161 -15.51 40.66 7.04
C GLY A 161 -14.12 41.27 6.80
N ARG A 162 -14.05 42.45 6.19
CA ARG A 162 -12.78 43.15 5.89
C ARG A 162 -12.58 44.40 6.75
N ALA A 163 -11.31 44.83 6.82
CA ALA A 163 -10.94 46.13 7.35
C ALA A 163 -10.36 46.99 6.22
N TYR A 164 -10.61 48.29 6.29
CA TYR A 164 -10.18 49.26 5.29
C TYR A 164 -9.48 50.43 5.97
N ARG A 165 -8.32 50.82 5.47
CA ARG A 165 -7.61 52.02 5.90
C ARG A 165 -7.68 53.07 4.80
N ILE A 166 -8.30 54.20 5.08
CA ILE A 166 -8.36 55.31 4.14
C ILE A 166 -6.99 55.96 4.06
N VAL A 167 -6.41 56.02 2.87
CA VAL A 167 -5.13 56.70 2.59
C VAL A 167 -5.25 57.65 1.39
N ALA A 168 -6.47 57.94 0.97
CA ALA A 168 -6.77 58.80 -0.16
C ALA A 168 -6.53 60.26 0.21
N PRO A 169 -5.78 61.04 -0.60
CA PRO A 169 -5.57 62.46 -0.33
C PRO A 169 -6.81 63.32 -0.64
N ASP A 170 -7.78 62.76 -1.38
CA ASP A 170 -9.03 63.42 -1.78
C ASP A 170 -10.24 62.70 -1.16
N ALA A 171 -11.40 63.37 -1.16
CA ALA A 171 -12.63 62.80 -0.64
C ALA A 171 -13.01 61.52 -1.41
N VAL A 172 -13.34 60.46 -0.66
CA VAL A 172 -13.71 59.15 -1.22
C VAL A 172 -15.07 58.74 -0.69
N THR A 173 -15.78 57.97 -1.50
CA THR A 173 -17.03 57.31 -1.14
C THR A 173 -16.79 55.82 -0.96
N LEU A 174 -17.02 55.34 0.26
CA LEU A 174 -16.99 53.94 0.65
C LEU A 174 -18.41 53.40 0.60
N THR A 175 -18.72 52.55 -0.38
CA THR A 175 -20.08 52.04 -0.58
C THR A 175 -20.27 50.74 0.19
N LEU A 176 -21.19 50.70 1.15
CA LEU A 176 -21.50 49.49 1.90
C LEU A 176 -22.11 48.39 1.00
N PRO A 177 -22.08 47.11 1.40
CA PRO A 177 -22.75 46.04 0.67
C PRO A 177 -24.24 46.32 0.46
N LEU A 178 -24.74 46.07 -0.76
CA LEU A 178 -26.18 46.21 -1.10
C LEU A 178 -27.04 45.14 -0.39
N PHE A 179 -26.47 43.94 -0.23
CA PHE A 179 -27.10 42.75 0.35
C PHE A 179 -26.29 42.18 1.53
N PRO A 180 -26.18 42.90 2.64
CA PRO A 180 -25.50 42.37 3.84
C PRO A 180 -26.34 41.29 4.52
N ALA A 181 -25.66 40.33 5.13
CA ALA A 181 -26.24 39.32 6.02
C ALA A 181 -26.14 39.76 7.49
N ALA A 182 -27.06 39.27 8.33
CA ALA A 182 -27.00 39.56 9.76
C ALA A 182 -25.69 39.04 10.37
N GLY A 183 -24.96 39.92 11.06
CA GLY A 183 -23.64 39.62 11.63
C GLY A 183 -22.46 40.08 10.76
N ASP A 184 -22.69 40.52 9.51
CA ASP A 184 -21.64 41.10 8.68
C ASP A 184 -21.06 42.35 9.35
N SER A 185 -19.74 42.46 9.36
CA SER A 185 -19.04 43.61 9.92
C SER A 185 -17.93 44.11 9.00
N ILE A 186 -17.68 45.42 9.05
CA ILE A 186 -16.65 46.10 8.28
C ILE A 186 -15.98 47.11 9.21
N ARG A 187 -14.65 47.08 9.29
CA ARG A 187 -13.88 48.06 10.05
C ARG A 187 -13.32 49.12 9.11
N ILE A 188 -13.46 50.38 9.47
CA ILE A 188 -12.95 51.51 8.69
C ILE A 188 -12.03 52.31 9.60
N LEU A 189 -10.80 52.51 9.13
CA LEU A 189 -9.75 53.24 9.84
C LEU A 189 -9.34 54.46 9.00
N ASP A 190 -9.14 55.58 9.67
CA ASP A 190 -8.51 56.76 9.09
C ASP A 190 -6.99 56.60 9.07
N GLY A 191 -6.38 56.79 7.91
CA GLY A 191 -4.94 56.64 7.75
C GLY A 191 -4.19 57.88 8.18
N GLU A 192 -3.93 58.01 9.49
CA GLU A 192 -3.12 59.11 10.06
C GLU A 192 -3.77 60.50 9.92
N SER A 193 -5.02 60.64 10.39
CA SER A 193 -5.73 61.94 10.50
C SER A 193 -6.14 62.61 9.19
N ILE A 194 -6.19 61.88 8.07
CA ILE A 194 -6.61 62.42 6.77
C ILE A 194 -8.00 63.05 6.86
N SER A 195 -8.89 62.41 7.62
CA SER A 195 -10.27 62.85 7.84
C SER A 195 -10.38 64.23 8.53
N GLU A 196 -9.29 64.76 9.12
CA GLU A 196 -9.23 66.13 9.65
C GLU A 196 -9.30 67.21 8.55
N THR A 197 -8.72 66.90 7.40
CA THR A 197 -8.59 67.85 6.27
C THR A 197 -9.57 67.57 5.14
N VAL A 198 -10.03 66.32 5.03
CA VAL A 198 -10.86 65.85 3.93
C VAL A 198 -11.96 64.97 4.49
N ALA A 199 -13.21 65.40 4.35
CA ALA A 199 -14.34 64.58 4.77
C ALA A 199 -14.60 63.45 3.76
N HIS A 200 -14.60 62.20 4.25
CA HIS A 200 -14.96 61.03 3.45
C HIS A 200 -16.42 60.62 3.69
N THR A 201 -17.01 59.90 2.74
CA THR A 201 -18.41 59.48 2.82
C THR A 201 -18.51 57.97 2.86
N VAL A 202 -19.31 57.43 3.77
CA VAL A 202 -19.77 56.05 3.74
C VAL A 202 -21.19 56.06 3.15
N ASP A 203 -21.32 55.57 1.92
CA ASP A 203 -22.60 55.39 1.25
C ASP A 203 -23.30 54.15 1.80
N ARG A 204 -24.52 54.39 2.28
CA ARG A 204 -25.38 53.38 2.91
C ARG A 204 -25.86 52.27 1.96
N ASN A 205 -25.78 52.51 0.65
CA ASN A 205 -26.13 51.59 -0.43
C ASN A 205 -27.48 50.86 -0.22
N GLY A 206 -28.51 51.64 0.12
CA GLY A 206 -29.88 51.14 0.24
C GLY A 206 -30.29 50.63 1.64
N LYS A 207 -29.37 50.36 2.57
CA LYS A 207 -29.70 50.09 3.99
C LYS A 207 -29.57 51.36 4.82
N SER A 208 -30.24 51.48 5.97
CA SER A 208 -30.05 52.62 6.88
C SER A 208 -28.79 52.46 7.73
N ILE A 209 -28.22 53.58 8.19
CA ILE A 209 -27.12 53.62 9.15
C ILE A 209 -27.68 54.25 10.42
N MET A 210 -27.62 53.55 11.56
CA MET A 210 -28.13 54.01 12.87
C MET A 210 -29.60 54.45 12.87
N GLY A 211 -30.43 53.82 12.04
CA GLY A 211 -31.85 54.18 11.88
C GLY A 211 -32.10 55.35 10.92
N LEU A 212 -31.05 55.91 10.34
CA LEU A 212 -31.13 57.08 9.47
C LEU A 212 -30.93 56.69 8.00
N ALA A 213 -31.72 57.30 7.12
CA ALA A 213 -31.67 57.08 5.68
C ALA A 213 -30.68 58.02 4.98
N GLU A 214 -29.55 58.29 5.63
CA GLU A 214 -28.49 59.21 5.19
C GLU A 214 -27.12 58.52 5.19
N ASN A 215 -26.17 59.14 4.50
CA ASN A 215 -24.80 58.65 4.45
C ASN A 215 -24.04 59.10 5.70
N LEU A 216 -23.10 58.28 6.15
CA LEU A 216 -22.21 58.64 7.26
C LEU A 216 -21.04 59.45 6.71
N ILE A 217 -20.75 60.60 7.32
CA ILE A 217 -19.59 61.41 7.00
C ILE A 217 -18.48 61.12 8.01
N LEU A 218 -17.27 60.90 7.51
CA LEU A 218 -16.05 60.70 8.28
C LEU A 218 -15.22 61.99 8.16
N ASP A 219 -15.36 62.88 9.14
CA ASP A 219 -14.71 64.19 9.22
C ASP A 219 -13.90 64.36 10.52
N VAL A 220 -13.64 63.26 11.22
CA VAL A 220 -12.91 63.22 12.48
C VAL A 220 -11.57 62.51 12.28
N ALA A 221 -10.50 63.18 12.67
CA ALA A 221 -9.14 62.69 12.62
C ALA A 221 -8.96 61.37 13.40
N GLY A 222 -8.31 60.39 12.78
CA GLY A 222 -7.91 59.14 13.43
C GLY A 222 -9.08 58.23 13.80
N ILE A 223 -10.24 58.40 13.14
CA ILE A 223 -11.41 57.56 13.41
C ILE A 223 -11.13 56.09 13.12
N ASP A 224 -11.58 55.22 14.01
CA ASP A 224 -11.56 53.78 13.88
C ASP A 224 -12.94 53.28 14.30
N VAL A 225 -13.74 52.91 13.30
CA VAL A 225 -15.13 52.55 13.50
C VAL A 225 -15.39 51.18 12.92
N THR A 226 -16.10 50.34 13.68
CA THR A 226 -16.64 49.09 13.14
C THR A 226 -18.11 49.25 12.88
N ILE A 227 -18.53 49.01 11.65
CA ILE A 227 -19.93 49.01 11.25
C ILE A 227 -20.39 47.56 11.13
N TRP A 228 -21.49 47.19 11.78
CA TRP A 228 -22.06 45.84 11.72
C TRP A 228 -23.53 45.87 11.28
N TYR A 229 -23.96 44.84 10.55
CA TYR A 229 -25.35 44.72 10.10
C TYR A 229 -26.13 43.82 11.06
N ASN A 230 -27.18 44.38 11.69
CA ASN A 230 -28.00 43.64 12.67
C ASN A 230 -29.11 42.78 12.03
N GLY A 231 -29.17 42.71 10.69
CA GLY A 231 -30.24 42.06 9.93
C GLY A 231 -31.28 43.02 9.36
N THR A 232 -31.32 44.28 9.80
CA THR A 232 -32.18 45.32 9.24
C THR A 232 -31.39 46.56 8.80
N GLU A 233 -30.43 46.99 9.60
CA GLU A 233 -29.67 48.22 9.42
C GLU A 233 -28.20 48.08 9.85
N TRP A 234 -27.39 49.05 9.43
CA TRP A 234 -26.02 49.20 9.87
C TRP A 234 -25.96 49.92 11.22
N ARG A 235 -25.10 49.43 12.11
CA ARG A 235 -24.88 49.97 13.45
C ARG A 235 -23.39 50.17 13.68
N LEU A 236 -23.02 51.28 14.31
CA LEU A 236 -21.65 51.64 14.64
C LEU A 236 -21.30 51.14 16.04
N PHE A 237 -20.06 50.68 16.22
CA PHE A 237 -19.41 50.36 17.49
C PHE A 237 -18.05 51.03 17.59
#